data_AF-A0A8C2X4C5-F1
#
_entry.id   AF-A0A8C2X4C5-F1
#
_cell.length_a   1.000
_cell.length_b   1.000
_cell.length_c   1.000
_cell.angle_alpha   90.00
_cell.angle_beta   90.00
_cell.angle_gamma   90.00
#
_symmetry.space_group_name_H-M   'P 1'
#
loop_
_entity.id
_entity.type
_entity.pdbx_description
1 polymer ?
#
loop_
_entity_poly.entity_id
_entity_poly.type
_entity_poly.pdbx_seq_one_letter_code
_entity_poly.pdbx_strand_id
1 'polypeptide(L)'
;MGNCHTVGPNEALVVSGGCCGSDQKTYVVGGWSWAWWLISDIQRITLEIMTLQPKCEDVETAEGVALTVTGVAQVKVMIENELLGYACEQFLGKSVIEIKSVILQTLEGHLRAILGTLTVEQIYQDRDKFASLVREVASPDVGRMGIEILSFTIKDVYDKVEYLSSLGKSQTAAVQRDADIGVAEAERDAGIREAECKREMMDVKFLADTKMADSKRELEMQKASFNQEVNTKKAEAQLAYELQAAKEQQKIHCNRLRLLPCACSRPEEANIKTQGALHGASVLYKHAQVMKTQRFYIINIYITFRFSRQMELHHRHLEHMI
;
A
#
# COMPACT_ATOMS: atom_id res chain seq x y z
N MET A 1 -68.69 -7.98 53.36
CA MET A 1 -67.36 -8.57 53.61
C MET A 1 -66.42 -8.06 52.53
N GLY A 2 -65.18 -7.68 52.87
CA GLY A 2 -64.16 -7.31 51.88
C GLY A 2 -63.31 -8.52 51.50
N ASN A 3 -62.51 -8.39 50.43
CA ASN A 3 -61.54 -9.39 50.00
C ASN A 3 -60.11 -8.81 50.04
N CYS A 4 -59.15 -9.66 50.34
CA CYS A 4 -57.73 -9.33 50.29
C CYS A 4 -57.19 -9.68 48.89
N HIS A 5 -56.60 -8.70 48.21
CA HIS A 5 -55.99 -8.88 46.91
C HIS A 5 -54.48 -8.77 47.04
N THR A 6 -53.79 -9.88 46.79
CA THR A 6 -52.33 -9.92 46.72
C THR A 6 -51.85 -9.41 45.36
N VAL A 7 -50.70 -8.76 45.36
CA VAL A 7 -50.08 -8.11 44.19
C VAL A 7 -48.66 -8.64 44.04
N GLY A 8 -48.32 -9.09 42.84
CA GLY A 8 -46.96 -9.51 42.51
C GLY A 8 -45.98 -8.32 42.48
N PRO A 9 -44.67 -8.56 42.61
CA PRO A 9 -43.67 -7.49 42.53
C PRO A 9 -43.60 -6.79 41.16
N ASN A 10 -44.11 -7.44 40.11
CA ASN A 10 -44.13 -6.93 38.73
C ASN A 10 -45.49 -6.31 38.35
N GLU A 11 -46.38 -6.08 39.32
CA GLU A 11 -47.72 -5.55 39.09
C GLU A 11 -47.98 -4.39 40.05
N ALA A 12 -48.72 -3.38 39.59
CA ALA A 12 -49.29 -2.36 40.46
C ALA A 12 -50.80 -2.55 40.52
N LEU A 13 -51.33 -2.49 41.74
CA LEU A 13 -52.76 -2.52 42.02
C LEU A 13 -53.22 -1.10 42.33
N VAL A 14 -54.24 -0.66 41.61
CA VAL A 14 -54.96 0.58 41.88
C VAL A 14 -56.26 0.22 42.55
N VAL A 15 -56.45 0.70 43.77
CA VAL A 15 -57.73 0.64 44.47
C VAL A 15 -58.36 2.01 44.44
N SER A 16 -59.54 2.10 43.84
CA SER A 16 -60.34 3.32 43.79
C SER A 16 -61.68 3.11 44.48
N GLY A 17 -62.21 4.14 45.14
CA GLY A 17 -63.47 4.08 45.88
C GLY A 17 -63.34 3.64 47.35
N GLY A 18 -64.23 4.18 48.20
CA GLY A 18 -64.25 3.92 49.63
C GLY A 18 -65.33 4.72 50.37
N CYS A 19 -65.67 4.31 51.59
CA CYS A 19 -66.76 4.92 52.38
C CYS A 19 -66.38 6.28 52.99
N CYS A 20 -65.10 6.67 52.98
CA CYS A 20 -64.58 7.88 53.63
C CYS A 20 -64.03 8.91 52.63
N GLY A 21 -64.83 9.28 51.62
CA GLY A 21 -64.87 10.62 51.01
C GLY A 21 -63.57 11.31 50.63
N SER A 22 -62.50 10.59 50.31
CA SER A 22 -61.29 11.19 49.77
C SER A 22 -61.07 10.67 48.38
N ASP A 23 -60.78 11.58 47.46
CA ASP A 23 -60.32 11.36 46.09
C ASP A 23 -58.95 10.61 46.04
N GLN A 24 -58.56 9.96 47.14
CA GLN A 24 -57.28 9.27 47.28
C GLN A 24 -57.36 7.91 46.60
N LYS A 25 -56.80 7.85 45.39
CA LYS A 25 -56.44 6.62 44.72
C LYS A 25 -55.26 6.00 45.47
N THR A 26 -55.40 4.76 45.93
CA THR A 26 -54.30 4.05 46.60
C THR A 26 -53.57 3.19 45.58
N TYR A 27 -52.28 3.47 45.39
CA TYR A 27 -51.39 2.70 44.52
C TYR A 27 -50.54 1.75 45.38
N VAL A 28 -50.66 0.45 45.13
CA VAL A 28 -49.91 -0.58 45.84
C VAL A 28 -49.06 -1.35 44.85
N VAL A 29 -47.74 -1.23 44.97
CA VAL A 29 -46.76 -1.96 44.16
C VAL A 29 -46.19 -3.09 45.00
N GLY A 30 -46.54 -4.33 44.66
CA GLY A 30 -46.25 -5.49 45.48
C GLY A 30 -47.00 -5.51 46.83
N GLY A 31 -47.14 -6.70 47.42
CA GLY A 31 -47.77 -6.87 48.73
C GLY A 31 -49.25 -7.22 48.63
N TRP A 32 -50.11 -6.56 49.42
CA TRP A 32 -51.55 -6.84 49.46
C TRP A 32 -52.35 -5.57 49.73
N SER A 33 -53.59 -5.53 49.23
CA SER A 33 -54.54 -4.48 49.52
C SER A 33 -55.90 -5.06 49.89
N TRP A 34 -56.61 -4.40 50.79
CA TRP A 34 -57.97 -4.76 51.18
C TRP A 34 -58.99 -3.96 50.39
N ALA A 35 -59.93 -4.63 49.75
CA ALA A 35 -60.98 -3.98 48.97
C ALA A 35 -62.37 -4.42 49.43
N TRP A 36 -63.30 -3.46 49.50
CA TRP A 36 -64.66 -3.73 49.95
C TRP A 36 -65.57 -4.00 48.74
N TRP A 37 -66.24 -5.15 48.73
CA TRP A 37 -67.06 -5.69 47.62
C TRP A 37 -68.08 -4.76 46.93
N LEU A 38 -68.50 -3.66 47.56
CA LEU A 38 -69.61 -2.81 47.09
C LEU A 38 -69.20 -1.36 46.87
N ILE A 39 -67.99 -0.97 47.30
CA ILE A 39 -67.56 0.45 47.36
C ILE A 39 -66.16 0.64 46.75
N SER A 40 -65.41 -0.44 46.52
CA SER A 40 -64.05 -0.38 45.98
C SER A 40 -63.97 -1.07 44.62
N ASP A 41 -63.41 -0.37 43.65
CA ASP A 41 -63.03 -0.89 42.33
C ASP A 41 -61.52 -1.17 42.32
N ILE A 42 -61.13 -2.27 41.68
CA ILE A 42 -59.77 -2.80 41.73
C ILE A 42 -59.30 -3.03 40.31
N GLN A 43 -58.19 -2.40 39.96
CA GLN A 43 -57.57 -2.57 38.65
C GLN A 43 -56.08 -2.84 38.79
N ARG A 44 -55.54 -3.59 37.84
CA ARG A 44 -54.13 -4.01 37.82
C ARG A 44 -53.46 -3.50 36.56
N ILE A 45 -52.23 -3.03 36.70
CA ILE A 45 -51.36 -2.67 35.59
C ILE A 45 -50.04 -3.44 35.73
N THR A 46 -49.54 -3.95 34.61
CA THR A 46 -48.28 -4.67 34.56
C THR A 46 -47.11 -3.68 34.55
N LEU A 47 -46.13 -3.91 35.42
CA LEU A 47 -44.88 -3.13 35.52
C LEU A 47 -43.72 -3.81 34.76
N GLU A 48 -44.03 -4.82 33.97
CA GLU A 48 -43.07 -5.55 33.15
C GLU A 48 -42.51 -4.68 32.02
N ILE A 49 -41.28 -5.00 31.61
CA ILE A 49 -40.64 -4.30 30.50
C ILE A 49 -41.37 -4.65 29.20
N MET A 50 -41.76 -3.62 28.46
CA MET A 50 -42.40 -3.76 27.16
C MET A 50 -41.40 -3.40 26.06
N THR A 51 -41.22 -4.32 25.10
CA THR A 51 -40.47 -4.04 23.88
C THR A 51 -41.39 -3.51 22.80
N LEU A 52 -41.06 -2.34 22.25
CA LEU A 52 -41.75 -1.66 21.17
C LEU A 52 -40.81 -1.57 19.96
N GLN A 53 -41.38 -1.65 18.77
CA GLN A 53 -40.65 -1.53 17.51
C GLN A 53 -41.26 -0.38 16.69
N PRO A 54 -40.87 0.88 16.96
CA PRO A 54 -41.33 2.01 16.16
C PRO A 54 -40.77 1.88 14.74
N LYS A 55 -41.65 1.96 13.74
CA LYS A 55 -41.28 1.89 12.33
C LYS A 55 -41.74 3.16 11.62
N CYS A 56 -40.80 3.85 10.99
CA CYS A 56 -41.13 4.98 10.13
C CYS A 56 -40.81 4.60 8.68
N GLU A 57 -41.85 4.59 7.85
CA GLU A 57 -41.73 4.36 6.41
C GLU A 57 -41.78 5.67 5.66
N ASP A 58 -40.97 5.76 4.60
CA ASP A 58 -41.01 6.85 3.60
C ASP A 58 -40.91 8.25 4.22
N VAL A 59 -39.88 8.45 5.04
CA VAL A 59 -39.58 9.77 5.62
C VAL A 59 -38.50 10.43 4.79
N GLU A 60 -38.83 11.58 4.22
CA GLU A 60 -37.85 12.44 3.57
C GLU A 60 -36.92 13.04 4.62
N THR A 61 -35.61 12.81 4.42
CA THR A 61 -34.55 13.48 5.18
C THR A 61 -34.40 14.93 4.73
N ALA A 62 -33.53 15.71 5.40
CA ALA A 62 -33.25 17.10 5.04
C ALA A 62 -32.77 17.26 3.57
N GLU A 63 -32.18 16.22 2.98
CA GLU A 63 -31.68 16.20 1.61
C GLU A 63 -32.71 15.67 0.59
N GLY A 64 -33.92 15.30 1.03
CA GLY A 64 -34.98 14.78 0.17
C GLY A 64 -34.75 13.33 -0.29
N VAL A 65 -34.03 12.54 0.53
CA VAL A 65 -33.90 11.09 0.34
C VAL A 65 -34.89 10.38 1.28
N ALA A 66 -35.76 9.57 0.70
CA ALA A 66 -36.76 8.79 1.40
C ALA A 66 -36.14 7.59 2.14
N LEU A 67 -36.09 7.64 3.46
CA LEU A 67 -35.59 6.56 4.30
C LEU A 67 -36.71 5.83 5.05
N THR A 68 -36.49 4.55 5.27
CA THR A 68 -37.27 3.68 6.15
C THR A 68 -36.40 3.25 7.32
N VAL A 69 -36.79 3.62 8.54
CA VAL A 69 -36.01 3.34 9.76
C VAL A 69 -36.85 2.52 10.72
N THR A 70 -36.25 1.47 11.26
CA THR A 70 -36.83 0.63 12.31
C THR A 70 -36.03 0.79 13.59
N GLY A 71 -36.69 1.19 14.67
CA GLY A 71 -36.11 1.24 16.01
C GLY A 71 -36.58 0.07 16.87
N VAL A 72 -35.86 -0.15 17.98
CA VAL A 72 -36.30 -0.98 19.10
C VAL A 72 -36.20 -0.14 20.36
N ALA A 73 -37.31 -0.01 21.06
CA ALA A 73 -37.40 0.70 22.32
C ALA A 73 -37.84 -0.28 23.41
N GLN A 74 -37.15 -0.24 24.55
CA GLN A 74 -37.58 -0.91 25.77
C GLN A 74 -38.11 0.14 26.72
N VAL A 75 -39.37 -0.01 27.09
CA VAL A 75 -40.07 0.94 27.97
C VAL A 75 -40.62 0.23 29.19
N LYS A 76 -40.75 0.97 30.29
CA LYS A 76 -41.27 0.47 31.56
C LYS A 76 -42.13 1.54 32.22
N VAL A 77 -43.17 1.11 32.92
CA VAL A 77 -44.00 2.01 33.75
C VAL A 77 -43.20 2.42 35.00
N MET A 78 -43.21 3.71 35.32
CA MET A 78 -42.51 4.24 36.50
C MET A 78 -43.24 3.85 37.80
N ILE A 79 -42.46 3.62 38.86
CA ILE A 79 -42.96 3.11 40.16
C ILE A 79 -43.28 4.26 41.14
N GLU A 80 -42.74 5.46 40.90
CA GLU A 80 -42.97 6.63 41.73
C GLU A 80 -44.46 7.02 41.77
N ASN A 81 -44.99 7.37 42.94
CA ASN A 81 -46.42 7.51 43.17
C ASN A 81 -47.09 8.53 42.23
N GLU A 82 -46.44 9.68 41.98
CA GLU A 82 -46.94 10.72 41.08
C GLU A 82 -46.99 10.23 39.61
N LEU A 83 -45.91 9.61 39.14
CA LEU A 83 -45.76 9.14 37.76
C LEU A 83 -46.61 7.91 37.47
N LEU A 84 -46.74 7.03 38.46
CA LEU A 84 -47.64 5.89 38.43
C LEU A 84 -49.10 6.36 38.36
N GLY A 85 -49.43 7.49 39.01
CA GLY A 85 -50.74 8.14 38.87
C GLY A 85 -51.08 8.48 37.42
N TYR A 86 -50.17 9.13 36.69
CA TYR A 86 -50.36 9.45 35.26
C TYR A 86 -50.50 8.21 34.39
N ALA A 87 -49.66 7.18 34.60
CA ALA A 87 -49.77 5.92 33.89
C ALA A 87 -51.11 5.23 34.14
N CYS A 88 -51.58 5.23 35.38
CA CYS A 88 -52.88 4.67 35.71
C CYS A 88 -54.02 5.45 35.03
N GLU A 89 -54.00 6.78 35.08
CA GLU A 89 -55.05 7.58 34.43
C GLU A 89 -55.14 7.33 32.92
N GLN A 90 -54.01 7.13 32.25
CA GLN A 90 -53.95 6.95 30.80
C GLN A 90 -54.22 5.51 30.33
N PHE A 91 -53.84 4.51 31.14
CA PHE A 91 -53.80 3.09 30.73
C PHE A 91 -54.72 2.16 31.52
N LEU A 92 -55.36 2.61 32.60
CA LEU A 92 -56.35 1.80 33.31
C LEU A 92 -57.49 1.38 32.38
N GLY A 93 -57.90 0.11 32.47
CA GLY A 93 -58.93 -0.50 31.62
C GLY A 93 -58.51 -0.83 30.18
N LYS A 94 -57.31 -0.44 29.74
CA LYS A 94 -56.79 -0.78 28.40
C LYS A 94 -56.04 -2.10 28.41
N SER A 95 -56.07 -2.80 27.28
CA SER A 95 -55.27 -3.99 27.05
C SER A 95 -53.78 -3.63 26.85
N VAL A 96 -52.88 -4.57 27.15
CA VAL A 96 -51.43 -4.39 26.94
C VAL A 96 -51.10 -4.04 25.47
N ILE A 97 -51.88 -4.53 24.51
CA ILE A 97 -51.69 -4.24 23.08
C ILE A 97 -52.02 -2.78 22.78
N GLU A 98 -53.10 -2.25 23.34
CA GLU A 98 -53.49 -0.85 23.18
C GLU A 98 -52.49 0.08 23.85
N ILE A 99 -52.00 -0.26 25.06
CA ILE A 99 -50.95 0.48 25.75
C ILE A 99 -49.72 0.59 24.85
N LYS A 100 -49.24 -0.54 24.32
CA LYS A 100 -48.10 -0.58 23.40
C LYS A 100 -48.33 0.28 22.15
N SER A 101 -49.54 0.24 21.58
CA SER A 101 -49.90 1.01 20.38
C SER A 101 -49.81 2.52 20.62
N VAL A 102 -50.36 3.02 21.74
CA VAL A 102 -50.32 4.46 22.06
C VAL A 102 -48.88 4.94 22.20
N ILE A 103 -48.03 4.19 22.93
CA ILE A 103 -46.63 4.56 23.14
C ILE A 103 -45.84 4.50 21.83
N LEU A 104 -46.10 3.47 21.02
CA LEU A 104 -45.47 3.28 19.72
C LEU A 104 -45.76 4.46 18.79
N GLN A 105 -47.00 4.96 18.75
CA GLN A 105 -47.37 6.13 17.94
C GLN A 105 -46.60 7.39 18.36
N THR A 106 -46.42 7.62 19.67
CA THR A 106 -45.64 8.76 20.18
C THR A 106 -44.16 8.65 19.78
N LEU A 107 -43.56 7.47 19.95
CA LEU A 107 -42.17 7.22 19.56
C LEU A 107 -41.96 7.34 18.05
N GLU A 108 -42.90 6.86 17.22
CA GLU A 108 -42.85 7.00 15.77
C GLU A 108 -42.96 8.47 15.33
N GLY A 109 -43.80 9.26 15.99
CA GLY A 109 -43.90 10.70 15.74
C GLY A 109 -42.57 11.43 15.98
N HIS A 110 -41.92 11.18 17.12
CA HIS A 110 -40.61 11.77 17.41
C HIS A 110 -39.52 11.24 16.48
N LEU A 111 -39.49 9.93 16.21
CA LEU A 111 -38.54 9.34 15.27
C LEU A 111 -38.65 10.00 13.89
N ARG A 112 -39.88 10.16 13.37
CA ARG A 112 -40.15 10.85 12.10
C ARG A 112 -39.71 12.30 12.12
N ALA A 113 -39.98 13.03 13.21
CA ALA A 113 -39.60 14.43 13.33
C ALA A 113 -38.09 14.63 13.29
N ILE A 114 -37.31 13.81 14.00
CA ILE A 114 -35.85 13.92 14.01
C ILE A 114 -35.25 13.48 12.66
N LEU A 115 -35.80 12.43 12.02
CA LEU A 115 -35.36 11.99 10.69
C LEU A 115 -35.44 13.10 9.63
N GLY A 116 -36.47 13.96 9.69
CA GLY A 116 -36.60 15.09 8.77
C GLY A 116 -35.56 16.20 8.97
N THR A 117 -34.88 16.24 10.12
CA THR A 117 -33.88 17.30 10.44
C THR A 117 -32.44 16.92 10.13
N LEU A 118 -32.13 15.63 10.05
CA LEU A 118 -30.77 15.12 9.86
C LEU A 118 -30.53 14.70 8.41
N THR A 119 -29.26 14.69 8.01
CA THR A 119 -28.85 14.14 6.70
C THR A 119 -28.67 12.62 6.78
N VAL A 120 -28.69 11.96 5.62
CA VAL A 120 -28.55 10.50 5.52
C VAL A 120 -27.20 10.03 6.06
N GLU A 121 -26.13 10.79 5.80
CA GLU A 121 -24.76 10.48 6.20
C GLU A 121 -24.62 10.51 7.72
N GLN A 122 -25.22 11.50 8.39
CA GLN A 122 -25.16 11.62 9.85
C GLN A 122 -25.85 10.45 10.54
N ILE A 123 -27.01 10.03 10.02
CA ILE A 123 -27.76 8.87 10.53
C ILE A 123 -26.93 7.58 10.38
N TYR A 124 -26.19 7.45 9.27
CA TYR A 124 -25.40 6.25 9.00
C TYR A 124 -24.08 6.22 9.78
N GLN A 125 -23.37 7.34 9.89
CA GLN A 125 -22.09 7.44 10.59
C GLN A 125 -22.24 7.24 12.10
N ASP A 126 -23.25 7.87 12.72
CA ASP A 126 -23.41 7.90 14.18
C ASP A 126 -24.81 7.48 14.62
N ARG A 127 -25.12 6.18 14.50
CA ARG A 127 -26.44 5.62 14.89
C ARG A 127 -26.75 5.81 16.38
N ASP A 128 -25.75 5.74 17.24
CA ASP A 128 -25.92 5.88 18.70
C ASP A 128 -26.26 7.32 19.10
N LYS A 129 -25.67 8.31 18.41
CA LYS A 129 -26.01 9.73 18.63
C LYS A 129 -27.45 10.00 18.21
N PHE A 130 -27.84 9.50 17.05
CA PHE A 130 -29.22 9.60 16.58
C PHE A 130 -30.22 8.94 17.56
N ALA A 131 -29.92 7.73 18.03
CA ALA A 131 -30.74 7.04 19.03
C ALA A 131 -30.87 7.83 20.34
N SER A 132 -29.77 8.45 20.80
CA SER A 132 -29.75 9.29 22.00
C SER A 132 -30.60 10.55 21.83
N LEU A 133 -30.51 11.22 20.67
CA LEU A 133 -31.33 12.39 20.35
C LEU A 133 -32.82 12.08 20.33
N VAL A 134 -33.21 10.95 19.71
CA VAL A 134 -34.63 10.51 19.69
C VAL A 134 -35.11 10.23 21.12
N ARG A 135 -34.29 9.58 21.95
CA ARG A 135 -34.60 9.35 23.36
C ARG A 135 -34.77 10.67 24.12
N GLU A 136 -33.86 11.62 23.98
CA GLU A 136 -33.92 12.92 24.70
C GLU A 136 -35.20 13.70 24.38
N VAL A 137 -35.58 13.73 23.10
CA VAL A 137 -36.79 14.45 22.65
C VAL A 137 -38.06 13.72 23.07
N ALA A 138 -38.07 12.39 23.05
CA ALA A 138 -39.26 11.59 23.40
C ALA A 138 -39.46 11.41 24.92
N SER A 139 -38.38 11.45 25.71
CA SER A 139 -38.42 11.24 27.17
C SER A 139 -39.45 12.09 27.92
N PRO A 140 -39.54 13.42 27.71
CA PRO A 140 -40.55 14.22 28.42
C PRO A 140 -41.98 13.85 28.04
N ASP A 141 -42.22 13.48 26.78
CA ASP A 141 -43.56 13.22 26.26
C ASP A 141 -44.11 11.88 26.76
N VAL A 142 -43.29 10.83 26.76
CA VAL A 142 -43.65 9.54 27.37
C VAL A 142 -43.63 9.59 28.90
N GLY A 143 -42.81 10.47 29.48
CA GLY A 143 -42.78 10.72 30.92
C GLY A 143 -44.09 11.31 31.44
N ARG A 144 -44.75 12.18 30.67
CA ARG A 144 -46.11 12.68 30.97
C ARG A 144 -47.18 11.58 30.98
N MET A 145 -46.90 10.44 30.34
CA MET A 145 -47.75 9.26 30.39
C MET A 145 -47.36 8.28 31.51
N GLY A 146 -46.38 8.62 32.35
CA GLY A 146 -45.87 7.75 33.41
C GLY A 146 -44.99 6.59 32.94
N ILE A 147 -44.37 6.74 31.75
CA ILE A 147 -43.51 5.71 31.15
C ILE A 147 -42.08 6.22 31.06
N GLU A 148 -41.14 5.35 31.38
CA GLU A 148 -39.71 5.56 31.22
C GLU A 148 -39.17 4.74 30.05
N ILE A 149 -38.32 5.37 29.23
CA ILE A 149 -37.54 4.68 28.20
C ILE A 149 -36.28 4.13 28.87
N LEU A 150 -36.16 2.80 28.93
CA LEU A 150 -34.94 2.15 29.46
C LEU A 150 -33.82 2.19 28.42
N SER A 151 -34.13 1.82 27.19
CA SER A 151 -33.17 1.81 26.08
C SER A 151 -33.87 2.09 24.76
N PHE A 152 -33.18 2.80 23.87
CA PHE A 152 -33.61 3.04 22.50
C PHE A 152 -32.44 2.77 21.57
N THR A 153 -32.63 1.89 20.60
CA THR A 153 -31.60 1.50 19.64
C THR A 153 -32.18 1.44 18.24
N ILE A 154 -31.39 1.81 17.24
CA ILE A 154 -31.78 1.63 15.84
C ILE A 154 -31.47 0.19 15.42
N LYS A 155 -32.46 -0.47 14.84
CA LYS A 155 -32.31 -1.84 14.33
C LYS A 155 -31.80 -1.80 12.89
N ASP A 156 -32.59 -1.21 12.00
CA ASP A 156 -32.31 -1.20 10.57
C ASP A 156 -32.66 0.14 9.93
N VAL A 157 -31.89 0.52 8.91
CA VAL A 157 -32.10 1.71 8.07
C VAL A 157 -32.04 1.25 6.63
N TYR A 158 -33.12 1.45 5.89
CA TYR A 158 -33.27 1.08 4.49
C TYR A 158 -33.68 2.30 3.66
N ASP A 159 -33.25 2.30 2.40
CA ASP A 159 -33.63 3.30 1.40
C ASP A 159 -34.37 2.58 0.26
N LYS A 160 -35.32 3.27 -0.39
CA LYS A 160 -36.00 2.79 -1.60
C LYS A 160 -35.20 3.09 -2.88
N VAL A 161 -34.37 4.13 -2.88
CA VAL A 161 -33.70 4.68 -4.08
C VAL A 161 -32.25 4.18 -4.23
N GLU A 162 -31.78 3.29 -3.35
CA GLU A 162 -30.43 2.69 -3.41
C GLU A 162 -29.30 3.74 -3.34
N TYR A 163 -29.57 4.91 -2.73
CA TYR A 163 -28.61 6.00 -2.52
C TYR A 163 -27.42 5.54 -1.67
N LEU A 164 -27.71 4.86 -0.55
CA LEU A 164 -26.69 4.35 0.39
C LEU A 164 -25.70 3.38 -0.28
N SER A 165 -26.19 2.54 -1.19
CA SER A 165 -25.37 1.59 -1.94
C SER A 165 -24.48 2.29 -2.98
N SER A 166 -25.01 3.35 -3.61
CA SER A 166 -24.22 4.21 -4.50
C SER A 166 -23.11 4.96 -3.75
N LEU A 167 -23.41 5.46 -2.54
CA LEU A 167 -22.41 6.07 -1.66
C LEU A 167 -21.32 5.07 -1.27
N GLY A 168 -21.68 3.85 -0.89
CA GLY A 168 -20.74 2.77 -0.57
C GLY A 168 -19.82 2.40 -1.75
N LYS A 169 -20.35 2.35 -2.97
CA LYS A 169 -19.57 2.11 -4.19
C LYS A 169 -18.54 3.22 -4.45
N SER A 170 -18.95 4.49 -4.30
CA SER A 170 -18.06 5.64 -4.45
C SER A 170 -16.90 5.61 -3.43
N GLN A 171 -17.22 5.34 -2.16
CA GLN A 171 -16.22 5.25 -1.10
C GLN A 171 -15.25 4.08 -1.33
N THR A 172 -15.76 2.92 -1.71
CA THR A 172 -14.94 1.75 -2.05
C THR A 172 -14.01 2.05 -3.22
N ALA A 173 -14.50 2.73 -4.26
CA ALA A 173 -13.70 3.13 -5.40
C ALA A 173 -12.64 4.19 -5.04
N ALA A 174 -12.91 5.09 -4.07
CA ALA A 174 -11.92 6.03 -3.57
C ALA A 174 -10.79 5.29 -2.81
N VAL A 175 -11.15 4.42 -1.87
CA VAL A 175 -10.17 3.62 -1.11
C VAL A 175 -9.32 2.74 -2.04
N GLN A 176 -9.94 2.12 -3.06
CA GLN A 176 -9.20 1.32 -4.03
C GLN A 176 -8.22 2.17 -4.84
N ARG A 177 -8.65 3.35 -5.32
CA ARG A 177 -7.76 4.26 -6.05
C ARG A 177 -6.57 4.69 -5.21
N ASP A 178 -6.79 5.03 -3.94
CA ASP A 178 -5.71 5.45 -3.04
C ASP A 178 -4.75 4.29 -2.75
N ALA A 179 -5.27 3.07 -2.60
CA ALA A 179 -4.45 1.86 -2.49
C ALA A 179 -3.61 1.62 -3.76
N ASP A 180 -4.21 1.77 -4.96
CA ASP A 180 -3.51 1.60 -6.23
C ASP A 180 -2.40 2.65 -6.42
N ILE A 181 -2.66 3.90 -6.01
CA ILE A 181 -1.65 4.98 -5.99
C ILE A 181 -0.51 4.59 -5.04
N GLY A 182 -0.81 4.12 -3.84
CA GLY A 182 0.20 3.68 -2.87
C GLY A 182 1.06 2.52 -3.39
N VAL A 183 0.46 1.56 -4.11
CA VAL A 183 1.22 0.47 -4.75
C VAL A 183 2.11 0.99 -5.87
N ALA A 184 1.59 1.86 -6.75
CA ALA A 184 2.37 2.42 -7.85
C ALA A 184 3.54 3.31 -7.36
N GLU A 185 3.36 4.04 -6.27
CA GLU A 185 4.43 4.80 -5.61
C GLU A 185 5.49 3.87 -5.01
N ALA A 186 5.07 2.82 -4.29
CA ALA A 186 5.99 1.84 -3.73
C ALA A 186 6.80 1.08 -4.81
N GLU A 187 6.17 0.69 -5.92
CA GLU A 187 6.85 0.05 -7.06
C GLU A 187 7.84 0.99 -7.75
N ARG A 188 7.46 2.27 -7.90
CA ARG A 188 8.34 3.30 -8.46
C ARG A 188 9.59 3.46 -7.60
N ASP A 189 9.43 3.61 -6.29
CA ASP A 189 10.53 3.81 -5.35
C ASP A 189 11.44 2.57 -5.28
N ALA A 190 10.84 1.37 -5.27
CA ALA A 190 11.59 0.12 -5.36
C ALA A 190 12.40 0.03 -6.67
N GLY A 191 11.79 0.40 -7.81
CA GLY A 191 12.45 0.41 -9.11
C GLY A 191 13.61 1.40 -9.20
N ILE A 192 13.47 2.60 -8.62
CA ILE A 192 14.56 3.59 -8.53
C ILE A 192 15.71 3.01 -7.70
N ARG A 193 15.41 2.46 -6.52
CA ARG A 193 16.41 1.86 -5.64
C ARG A 193 17.14 0.70 -6.30
N GLU A 194 16.42 -0.15 -7.03
CA GLU A 194 17.01 -1.26 -7.78
C GLU A 194 17.91 -0.76 -8.91
N ALA A 195 17.49 0.26 -9.65
CA ALA A 195 18.28 0.86 -10.71
C ALA A 195 19.58 1.50 -10.19
N GLU A 196 19.52 2.17 -9.04
CA GLU A 196 20.70 2.70 -8.33
C GLU A 196 21.65 1.58 -7.92
N CYS A 197 21.16 0.55 -7.22
CA CYS A 197 21.94 -0.62 -6.82
C CYS A 197 22.58 -1.32 -8.03
N LYS A 198 21.87 -1.42 -9.16
CA LYS A 198 22.41 -1.99 -10.41
C LYS A 198 23.51 -1.12 -11.01
N ARG A 199 23.35 0.20 -11.04
CA ARG A 199 24.39 1.12 -11.52
C ARG A 199 25.67 0.99 -10.68
N GLU A 200 25.52 1.05 -9.36
CA GLU A 200 26.65 0.89 -8.43
C GLU A 200 27.33 -0.48 -8.60
N MET A 201 26.55 -1.56 -8.74
CA MET A 201 27.10 -2.89 -9.01
C MET A 201 27.90 -2.94 -10.32
N MET A 202 27.39 -2.33 -11.38
CA MET A 202 28.05 -2.31 -12.69
C MET A 202 29.34 -1.49 -12.66
N ASP A 203 29.34 -0.34 -11.96
CA ASP A 203 30.54 0.48 -11.80
C ASP A 203 31.64 -0.29 -11.06
N VAL A 204 31.30 -0.99 -9.98
CA VAL A 204 32.23 -1.86 -9.25
C VAL A 204 32.76 -2.99 -10.15
N LYS A 205 31.88 -3.62 -10.94
CA LYS A 205 32.30 -4.65 -11.91
C LYS A 205 33.25 -4.11 -12.97
N PHE A 206 32.96 -2.97 -13.59
CA PHE A 206 33.83 -2.37 -14.58
C PHE A 206 35.19 -1.97 -14.01
N LEU A 207 35.22 -1.45 -12.78
CA LEU A 207 36.47 -1.15 -12.08
C LEU A 207 37.28 -2.43 -11.81
N ALA A 208 36.62 -3.52 -11.40
CA ALA A 208 37.27 -4.81 -11.21
C ALA A 208 37.81 -5.39 -12.52
N ASP A 209 37.01 -5.39 -13.58
CA ASP A 209 37.39 -5.88 -14.91
C ASP A 209 38.56 -5.08 -15.50
N THR A 210 38.57 -3.75 -15.32
CA THR A 210 39.68 -2.89 -15.74
C THR A 210 40.97 -3.27 -15.02
N LYS A 211 40.93 -3.43 -13.70
CA LYS A 211 42.09 -3.87 -12.90
C LYS A 211 42.58 -5.25 -13.32
N MET A 212 41.68 -6.17 -13.64
CA MET A 212 42.04 -7.50 -14.15
C MET A 212 42.69 -7.43 -15.53
N ALA A 213 42.15 -6.62 -16.43
CA ALA A 213 42.71 -6.41 -17.77
C ALA A 213 44.09 -5.76 -17.71
N ASP A 214 44.29 -4.75 -16.85
CA ASP A 214 45.59 -4.12 -16.63
C ASP A 214 46.60 -5.10 -16.05
N SER A 215 46.21 -5.88 -15.04
CA SER A 215 47.07 -6.92 -14.45
C SER A 215 47.47 -7.98 -15.48
N LYS A 216 46.52 -8.39 -16.34
CA LYS A 216 46.79 -9.35 -17.42
C LYS A 216 47.74 -8.77 -18.47
N ARG A 217 47.53 -7.50 -18.87
CA ARG A 217 48.41 -6.80 -19.81
C ARG A 217 49.84 -6.70 -19.27
N GLU A 218 49.99 -6.32 -18.00
CA GLU A 218 51.28 -6.22 -17.34
C GLU A 218 52.01 -7.56 -17.32
N LEU A 219 51.30 -8.63 -16.95
CA LEU A 219 51.83 -9.99 -16.96
C LEU A 219 52.29 -10.44 -18.36
N GLU A 220 51.52 -10.14 -19.41
CA GLU A 220 51.90 -10.44 -20.79
C GLU A 220 53.11 -9.62 -21.26
N MET A 221 53.22 -8.33 -20.89
CA MET A 221 54.40 -7.51 -21.18
C MET A 221 55.65 -8.06 -20.50
N GLN A 222 55.56 -8.44 -19.23
CA GLN A 222 56.67 -9.05 -18.50
C GLN A 222 57.09 -10.38 -19.14
N LYS A 223 56.14 -11.27 -19.49
CA LYS A 223 56.43 -12.51 -20.23
C LYS A 223 57.13 -12.24 -21.56
N ALA A 224 56.68 -11.23 -22.32
CA ALA A 224 57.32 -10.85 -23.58
C ALA A 224 58.75 -10.35 -23.36
N SER A 225 58.98 -9.54 -22.32
CA SER A 225 60.32 -9.09 -21.92
C SER A 225 61.24 -10.26 -21.59
N PHE A 226 60.80 -11.18 -20.74
CA PHE A 226 61.58 -12.37 -20.38
C PHE A 226 61.86 -13.26 -21.58
N ASN A 227 60.89 -13.46 -22.48
CA ASN A 227 61.10 -14.23 -23.71
C ASN A 227 62.13 -13.56 -24.63
N GLN A 228 62.12 -12.23 -24.73
CA GLN A 228 63.12 -11.49 -25.49
C GLN A 228 64.52 -11.64 -24.88
N GLU A 229 64.66 -11.54 -23.56
CA GLU A 229 65.93 -11.79 -22.86
C GLU A 229 66.42 -13.22 -23.06
N VAL A 230 65.56 -14.22 -22.90
CA VAL A 230 65.91 -15.62 -23.13
C VAL A 230 66.32 -15.86 -24.58
N ASN A 231 65.60 -15.29 -25.55
CA ASN A 231 65.91 -15.45 -26.97
C ASN A 231 67.22 -14.76 -27.37
N THR A 232 67.50 -13.56 -26.85
CA THR A 232 68.78 -12.88 -27.07
C THR A 232 69.95 -13.67 -26.49
N LYS A 233 69.82 -14.18 -25.26
CA LYS A 233 70.85 -15.06 -24.66
C LYS A 233 71.03 -16.37 -25.40
N LYS A 234 69.97 -16.98 -25.91
CA LYS A 234 70.06 -18.17 -26.77
C LYS A 234 70.76 -17.86 -28.10
N ALA A 235 70.44 -16.73 -28.74
CA ALA A 235 71.10 -16.31 -29.97
C ALA A 235 72.59 -16.00 -29.75
N GLU A 236 72.95 -15.33 -28.65
CA GLU A 236 74.34 -15.11 -28.25
C GLU A 236 75.10 -16.44 -28.05
N ALA A 237 74.49 -17.40 -27.35
CA ALA A 237 75.09 -18.72 -27.13
C ALA A 237 75.28 -19.51 -28.44
N GLN A 238 74.29 -19.48 -29.34
CA GLN A 238 74.38 -20.10 -30.67
C GLN A 238 75.48 -19.45 -31.52
N LEU A 239 75.53 -18.12 -31.58
CA LEU A 239 76.58 -17.38 -32.30
C LEU A 239 77.97 -17.70 -31.73
N ALA A 240 78.11 -17.79 -30.41
CA ALA A 240 79.38 -18.18 -29.78
C ALA A 240 79.80 -19.61 -30.13
N TYR A 241 78.85 -20.55 -30.13
CA TYR A 241 79.09 -21.95 -30.51
C TYR A 241 79.52 -22.06 -31.98
N GLU A 242 78.82 -21.37 -32.89
CA GLU A 242 79.15 -21.34 -34.33
C GLU A 242 80.51 -20.70 -34.59
N LEU A 243 80.84 -19.59 -33.91
CA LEU A 243 82.16 -18.97 -33.99
C LEU A 243 83.27 -19.91 -33.53
N GLN A 244 83.04 -20.68 -32.46
CA GLN A 244 84.01 -21.64 -31.96
C GLN A 244 84.19 -22.79 -32.95
N ALA A 245 83.11 -23.34 -33.50
CA ALA A 245 83.17 -24.38 -34.53
C ALA A 245 83.90 -23.88 -35.79
N ALA A 246 83.65 -22.64 -36.23
CA ALA A 246 84.35 -22.03 -37.37
C ALA A 246 85.85 -21.83 -37.09
N LYS A 247 86.23 -21.43 -35.88
CA LYS A 247 87.64 -21.36 -35.46
C LYS A 247 88.31 -22.72 -35.45
N GLU A 248 87.63 -23.75 -34.95
CA GLU A 248 88.14 -25.14 -34.95
C GLU A 248 88.35 -25.64 -36.39
N GLN A 249 87.38 -25.40 -37.28
CA GLN A 249 87.49 -25.71 -38.71
C GLN A 249 88.65 -24.97 -39.37
N GLN A 250 88.85 -23.67 -39.06
CA GLN A 250 89.99 -22.89 -39.54
C GLN A 250 91.33 -23.46 -39.04
N LYS A 251 91.42 -23.87 -37.76
CA LYS A 251 92.62 -24.53 -37.22
C LYS A 251 92.90 -25.85 -37.94
N ILE A 252 91.88 -26.70 -38.14
CA ILE A 252 92.01 -27.96 -38.89
C ILE A 252 92.48 -27.69 -40.32
N HIS A 253 91.91 -26.68 -40.98
CA HIS A 253 92.31 -26.28 -42.33
C HIS A 253 93.77 -25.78 -42.38
N CYS A 254 94.18 -24.91 -41.45
CA CYS A 254 95.57 -24.46 -41.33
C CYS A 254 96.53 -25.62 -41.04
N ASN A 255 96.15 -26.57 -40.18
CA ASN A 255 96.98 -27.73 -39.86
C ASN A 255 97.09 -28.70 -41.06
N ARG A 256 96.03 -28.82 -41.87
CA ARG A 256 96.07 -29.56 -43.15
C ARG A 256 97.00 -28.90 -44.17
N LEU A 257 96.99 -27.56 -44.26
CA LEU A 257 97.87 -26.81 -45.16
C LEU A 257 99.35 -26.85 -44.75
N ARG A 258 99.68 -27.13 -43.47
CA ARG A 258 101.07 -27.35 -43.02
C ARG A 258 101.72 -28.63 -43.56
N LEU A 259 100.94 -29.60 -44.06
CA LEU A 259 101.44 -30.87 -44.64
C LEU A 259 101.70 -30.79 -46.16
N LEU A 260 101.58 -29.60 -46.76
CA LEU A 260 101.89 -29.33 -48.17
C LEU A 260 102.83 -28.10 -48.26
N PRO A 261 103.93 -28.14 -49.02
CA PRO A 261 104.70 -26.93 -49.27
C PRO A 261 103.98 -26.15 -50.39
N CYS A 262 103.20 -25.12 -50.06
CA CYS A 262 102.90 -23.99 -50.93
C CYS A 262 102.14 -22.87 -50.18
N ALA A 263 102.78 -21.70 -50.12
CA ALA A 263 102.33 -20.32 -49.89
C ALA A 263 100.94 -20.03 -49.24
N CYS A 264 100.99 -19.30 -48.13
CA CYS A 264 99.85 -18.58 -47.56
C CYS A 264 100.03 -17.05 -47.76
N SER A 265 99.07 -16.41 -48.42
CA SER A 265 98.77 -14.96 -48.45
C SER A 265 97.40 -14.83 -49.14
N ARG A 266 96.35 -14.11 -48.74
CA ARG A 266 95.97 -13.20 -47.64
C ARG A 266 94.42 -13.04 -47.79
N PRO A 267 93.58 -12.91 -46.75
CA PRO A 267 92.13 -12.78 -46.95
C PRO A 267 91.72 -11.30 -47.10
N GLU A 268 91.09 -10.92 -48.22
CA GLU A 268 90.50 -9.58 -48.42
C GLU A 268 88.97 -9.62 -48.67
N GLU A 269 88.32 -10.78 -48.63
CA GLU A 269 86.91 -10.91 -49.04
C GLU A 269 85.89 -10.96 -47.87
N ALA A 270 86.32 -10.87 -46.62
CA ALA A 270 85.41 -11.03 -45.48
C ALA A 270 84.56 -9.79 -45.15
N ASN A 271 84.90 -8.60 -45.64
CA ASN A 271 84.27 -7.35 -45.20
C ASN A 271 83.01 -6.94 -46.00
N ILE A 272 82.74 -7.58 -47.15
CA ILE A 272 81.64 -7.17 -48.04
C ILE A 272 80.30 -7.82 -47.65
N LYS A 273 80.32 -8.98 -46.97
CA LYS A 273 79.06 -9.67 -46.57
C LYS A 273 78.41 -9.11 -45.30
N THR A 274 79.19 -8.53 -44.39
CA THR A 274 78.67 -7.94 -43.14
C THR A 274 77.96 -6.60 -43.34
N GLN A 275 78.35 -5.81 -44.35
CA GLN A 275 77.70 -4.51 -44.62
C GLN A 275 76.35 -4.65 -45.35
N GLY A 276 76.14 -5.71 -46.14
CA GLY A 276 74.88 -5.97 -46.83
C GLY A 276 73.71 -6.36 -45.89
N ALA A 277 73.99 -7.04 -44.78
CA ALA A 277 72.96 -7.49 -43.84
C ALA A 277 72.34 -6.35 -43.00
N LEU A 278 73.13 -5.30 -42.70
CA LEU A 278 72.67 -4.15 -41.90
C LEU A 278 71.72 -3.21 -42.68
N HIS A 279 71.87 -3.13 -44.01
CA HIS A 279 70.96 -2.35 -44.87
C HIS A 279 69.60 -3.04 -45.08
N GLY A 280 69.53 -4.37 -45.10
CA GLY A 280 68.25 -5.09 -45.23
C GLY A 280 67.31 -4.92 -44.02
N ALA A 281 67.87 -4.93 -42.81
CA ALA A 281 67.09 -4.82 -41.58
C ALA A 281 66.48 -3.42 -41.36
N SER A 282 67.16 -2.36 -41.81
CA SER A 282 66.72 -0.97 -41.65
C SER A 282 65.61 -0.58 -42.65
N VAL A 283 65.56 -1.21 -43.84
CA VAL A 283 64.49 -1.00 -44.83
C VAL A 283 63.16 -1.64 -44.39
N LEU A 284 63.20 -2.84 -43.78
CA LEU A 284 61.99 -3.50 -43.27
C LEU A 284 61.35 -2.74 -42.11
N TYR A 285 62.15 -2.10 -41.24
CA TYR A 285 61.64 -1.31 -40.11
C TYR A 285 60.94 -0.01 -40.58
N LYS A 286 61.43 0.63 -41.64
CA LYS A 286 60.78 1.81 -42.23
C LYS A 286 59.45 1.48 -42.91
N HIS A 287 59.35 0.35 -43.60
CA HIS A 287 58.08 -0.08 -44.22
C HIS A 287 56.98 -0.40 -43.19
N ALA A 288 57.34 -0.97 -42.04
CA ALA A 288 56.38 -1.28 -40.97
C ALA A 288 55.79 -0.01 -40.30
N GLN A 289 56.57 1.08 -40.21
CA GLN A 289 56.10 2.34 -39.63
C GLN A 289 55.10 3.07 -40.55
N VAL A 290 55.35 3.09 -41.87
CA VAL A 290 54.47 3.75 -42.85
C VAL A 290 53.07 3.09 -42.93
N MET A 291 53.00 1.76 -42.77
CA MET A 291 51.73 1.03 -42.73
C MET A 291 50.86 1.38 -41.50
N LYS A 292 51.47 1.70 -40.34
CA LYS A 292 50.72 2.12 -39.15
C LYS A 292 50.13 3.51 -39.30
N THR A 293 50.85 4.44 -39.93
CA THR A 293 50.38 5.82 -40.16
C THR A 293 49.23 5.88 -41.17
N GLN A 294 49.23 5.07 -42.23
CA GLN A 294 48.11 5.03 -43.19
C GLN A 294 46.82 4.47 -42.58
N ARG A 295 46.90 3.46 -41.71
CA ARG A 295 45.70 2.94 -41.02
C ARG A 295 45.06 3.97 -40.09
N PHE A 296 45.86 4.80 -39.43
CA PHE A 296 45.36 5.89 -38.57
C PHE A 296 44.65 6.98 -39.38
N TYR A 297 45.17 7.32 -40.57
CA TYR A 297 44.56 8.34 -41.44
C TYR A 297 43.20 7.90 -42.02
N ILE A 298 43.07 6.64 -42.42
CA ILE A 298 41.82 6.11 -42.99
C ILE A 298 40.72 6.03 -41.93
N ILE A 299 41.06 5.65 -40.69
CA ILE A 299 40.10 5.62 -39.58
C ILE A 299 39.61 7.03 -39.24
N ASN A 300 40.52 8.02 -39.23
CA ASN A 300 40.16 9.40 -38.88
C ASN A 300 39.27 10.06 -39.96
N ILE A 301 39.49 9.75 -41.24
CA ILE A 301 38.59 10.16 -42.34
C ILE A 301 37.20 9.54 -42.18
N TYR A 302 37.11 8.24 -41.84
CA TYR A 302 35.82 7.57 -41.65
C TYR A 302 35.02 8.13 -40.47
N ILE A 303 35.69 8.48 -39.36
CA ILE A 303 35.04 9.07 -38.18
C ILE A 303 34.54 10.48 -38.50
N THR A 304 35.36 11.30 -39.17
CA THR A 304 35.00 12.68 -39.55
C THR A 304 33.83 12.70 -40.54
N PHE A 305 33.82 11.79 -41.52
CA PHE A 305 32.73 11.67 -42.50
C PHE A 305 31.41 11.19 -41.85
N ARG A 306 31.48 10.27 -40.88
CA ARG A 306 30.30 9.79 -40.14
C ARG A 306 29.72 10.89 -39.25
N PHE A 307 30.56 11.70 -38.60
CA PHE A 307 30.13 12.81 -37.74
C PHE A 307 29.46 13.93 -38.55
N SER A 308 30.01 14.27 -39.72
CA SER A 308 29.43 15.31 -40.60
C SER A 308 28.05 14.90 -41.14
N ARG A 309 27.86 13.62 -41.50
CA ARG A 309 26.57 13.10 -41.99
C ARG A 309 25.48 13.07 -40.91
N GLN A 310 25.87 12.95 -39.64
CA GLN A 310 24.94 12.89 -38.50
C GLN A 310 24.46 14.28 -38.08
N MET A 311 25.29 15.32 -38.22
CA MET A 311 24.89 16.73 -38.06
C MET A 311 23.90 17.19 -39.14
N GLU A 312 24.09 16.77 -40.39
CA GLU A 312 23.24 17.14 -41.53
C GLU A 312 21.83 16.51 -41.44
N LEU A 313 21.71 15.33 -40.82
CA LEU A 313 20.43 14.69 -40.50
C LEU A 313 19.69 15.39 -39.36
N HIS A 314 20.42 15.86 -38.34
CA HIS A 314 19.82 16.62 -37.24
C HIS A 314 19.28 17.98 -37.71
N HIS A 315 19.97 18.64 -38.65
CA HIS A 315 19.51 19.91 -39.19
C HIS A 315 18.24 19.78 -40.04
N ARG A 316 18.10 18.71 -40.84
CA ARG A 316 16.86 18.43 -41.60
C ARG A 316 15.66 18.03 -40.72
N HIS A 317 15.91 17.48 -39.54
CA HIS A 317 14.82 17.14 -38.61
C HIS A 317 14.24 18.36 -37.89
N LEU A 318 15.03 19.42 -37.74
CA LEU A 318 14.63 20.70 -37.14
C LEU A 318 13.80 21.58 -38.10
N GLU A 319 14.04 21.51 -39.41
CA GLU A 319 13.25 22.27 -40.41
C GLU A 319 11.84 21.69 -40.65
N HIS A 320 11.56 20.46 -40.22
CA HIS A 320 10.23 19.85 -40.29
C HIS A 320 9.37 20.10 -39.04
N MET A 321 9.88 20.84 -38.05
CA MET A 321 9.21 21.10 -36.76
C MET A 321 8.80 22.57 -36.57
N ILE A 322 8.95 23.42 -37.60
CA ILE A 322 8.46 24.80 -37.69
C ILE A 322 7.42 24.86 -38.81
#